data_AF-A1UB30-F1
#
_entry.id   AF-A1UB30-F1
#
_cell.length_a   1.000
_cell.length_b   1.000
_cell.length_c   1.000
_cell.angle_alpha   90.00
_cell.angle_beta   90.00
_cell.angle_gamma   90.00
#
_symmetry.space_group_name_H-M   'P 1'
#
loop_
_entity.id
_entity.type
_entity.pdbx_description
1 polymer ?
#
loop_
_entity_poly.entity_id
_entity_poly.type
_entity_poly.pdbx_seq_one_letter_code
_entity_poly.pdbx_strand_id
1 'polypeptide(L)'
;MSKIFGPPSVRAIRSALDEVPGAIREEPLPEDAGAGSKPATEIPLWDPGDEWFATDVVDAPLESEWEEGVTDEPSVVFEVPPFVTDAGIREALGEDRIQQLRRLHQVRGVDALGWYVTFHQRRYQHGVHIPVEGVLWLVLHALQGVQLTVERRIELAFHAILRHELFHFEADCMTANWELATGVEVYWKSRGLRNNNGYIEQEEGLANAYMLRGFKHPTRLLANSAGTYSALKRFCEHQPPGYDYGPDFARTRTSYLRECNWLSDTYHQASSATWHAPDALDTVIFYPNPVRIDWTRCPIILDDPVDLLQRLGIGVSLFRAVEDVLETPKFRSALSKLDSQLQKLWSTRKADLARSTALKSLDFKPWKKAGVKSREVV
;
A
#
# COMPACT_ATOMS: atom_id res chain seq x y z
N MET A 1 -19.20 -7.13 29.16
CA MET A 1 -19.07 -6.67 27.77
C MET A 1 -17.60 -6.36 27.51
N SER A 2 -16.82 -7.33 27.05
CA SER A 2 -15.44 -7.05 26.62
C SER A 2 -15.50 -6.36 25.26
N LYS A 3 -15.07 -5.11 25.19
CA LYS A 3 -14.80 -4.47 23.88
C LYS A 3 -13.71 -5.32 23.21
N ILE A 4 -14.06 -6.01 22.14
CA ILE A 4 -13.10 -6.72 21.29
C ILE A 4 -12.48 -5.63 20.41
N PHE A 5 -11.28 -5.17 20.78
CA PHE A 5 -10.59 -4.12 20.04
C PHE A 5 -9.94 -4.73 18.79
N GLY A 6 -10.38 -4.30 17.61
CA GLY A 6 -9.57 -4.41 16.40
C GLY A 6 -8.27 -3.61 16.53
N PRO A 7 -7.30 -3.77 15.61
CA PRO A 7 -6.06 -3.00 15.65
C PRO A 7 -6.40 -1.49 15.66
N PRO A 8 -5.72 -0.67 16.49
CA PRO A 8 -6.06 0.73 16.64
C PRO A 8 -5.86 1.48 15.33
N SER A 9 -6.80 2.39 15.03
CA SER A 9 -6.66 3.32 13.90
C SER A 9 -5.43 4.22 14.08
N VAL A 10 -4.84 4.70 12.99
CA VAL A 10 -3.71 5.66 13.05
C VAL A 10 -4.08 6.91 13.86
N ARG A 11 -5.34 7.37 13.76
CA ARG A 11 -5.84 8.47 14.58
C ARG A 11 -5.75 8.16 16.08
N ALA A 12 -6.12 6.95 16.49
CA ALA A 12 -6.02 6.52 17.88
C ALA A 12 -4.57 6.39 18.35
N ILE A 13 -3.69 5.82 17.50
CA ILE A 13 -2.25 5.75 17.78
C ILE A 13 -1.68 7.14 17.98
N ARG A 14 -1.89 8.06 17.02
CA ARG A 14 -1.37 9.43 17.11
C ARG A 14 -1.88 10.16 18.35
N SER A 15 -3.16 10.00 18.69
CA SER A 15 -3.72 10.61 19.91
C SER A 15 -3.03 10.11 21.19
N ALA A 16 -2.58 8.85 21.22
CA ALA A 16 -1.81 8.31 22.34
C ALA A 16 -0.35 8.78 22.30
N LEU A 17 0.24 8.95 21.11
CA LEU A 17 1.60 9.49 20.95
C LEU A 17 1.71 10.97 21.34
N ASP A 18 0.63 11.73 21.30
CA ASP A 18 0.60 13.11 21.83
C ASP A 18 0.96 13.16 23.33
N GLU A 19 0.80 12.05 24.06
CA GLU A 19 1.19 11.92 25.47
C GLU A 19 2.68 11.56 25.66
N VAL A 20 3.39 11.18 24.59
CA VAL A 20 4.82 10.81 24.62
C VAL A 20 5.68 12.01 24.21
N PRO A 21 6.47 12.60 25.12
CA PRO A 21 7.26 13.79 24.81
C PRO A 21 8.22 13.57 23.63
N GLY A 22 8.08 14.42 22.60
CA GLY A 22 8.94 14.41 21.42
C GLY A 22 8.56 13.41 20.33
N ALA A 23 7.62 12.50 20.56
CA ALA A 23 7.17 11.51 19.57
C ALA A 23 6.55 12.16 18.32
N ILE A 24 5.75 13.21 18.52
CA ILE A 24 5.14 13.99 17.43
C ILE A 24 5.91 15.29 17.23
N ARG A 25 6.27 15.60 15.97
CA ARG A 25 6.84 16.90 15.59
C ARG A 25 6.17 17.42 14.33
N GLU A 26 5.50 18.56 14.43
CA GLU A 26 4.84 19.21 13.29
C GLU A 26 5.79 20.14 12.51
N GLU A 27 6.94 20.48 13.11
CA GLU A 27 8.02 21.24 12.49
C GLU A 27 9.35 20.47 12.56
N PRO A 28 10.21 20.55 11.52
CA PRO A 28 10.09 21.33 10.28
C PRO A 28 9.10 20.72 9.27
N LEU A 29 8.94 21.39 8.11
CA LEU A 29 8.25 20.89 6.90
C LEU A 29 8.64 19.42 6.59
N PRO A 30 7.77 18.63 5.91
CA PRO A 30 7.95 17.20 5.67
C PRO A 30 9.40 16.84 5.35
N GLU A 31 9.90 15.77 5.98
CA GLU A 31 11.20 15.19 5.64
C GLU A 31 11.35 15.15 4.11
N ASP A 32 12.36 15.85 3.59
CA ASP A 32 12.50 16.31 2.21
C ASP A 32 11.70 15.51 1.17
N ALA A 33 10.49 16.01 0.87
CA ALA A 33 9.78 15.77 -0.38
C ALA A 33 10.59 16.39 -1.53
N GLY A 34 11.72 15.78 -1.85
CA GLY A 34 12.64 16.14 -2.93
C GLY A 34 12.05 15.82 -4.30
N ALA A 35 10.85 16.32 -4.60
CA ALA A 35 10.48 16.69 -5.95
C ALA A 35 10.83 18.18 -6.10
N GLY A 36 11.65 18.50 -7.11
CA GLY A 36 12.29 19.80 -7.27
C GLY A 36 11.42 21.02 -6.96
N SER A 37 11.98 21.93 -6.17
CA SER A 37 11.69 23.37 -6.14
C SER A 37 10.26 23.86 -5.88
N LYS A 38 9.31 23.03 -5.46
CA LYS A 38 8.03 23.51 -4.90
C LYS A 38 7.58 22.65 -3.71
N PRO A 39 7.78 23.12 -2.47
CA PRO A 39 7.17 22.47 -1.32
C PRO A 39 5.66 22.64 -1.47
N ALA A 40 4.90 21.55 -1.32
CA ALA A 40 3.46 21.57 -1.20
C ALA A 40 2.77 22.54 -2.19
N THR A 41 2.32 22.03 -3.34
CA THR A 41 0.94 22.41 -3.66
C THR A 41 0.14 21.90 -2.47
N GLU A 42 -0.22 22.81 -1.57
CA GLU A 42 -1.31 22.61 -0.64
C GLU A 42 -2.44 22.03 -1.49
N ILE A 43 -2.63 20.70 -1.42
CA ILE A 43 -3.90 20.13 -1.80
C ILE A 43 -4.87 20.93 -0.94
N PRO A 44 -5.80 21.70 -1.55
CA PRO A 44 -6.64 22.63 -0.82
C PRO A 44 -7.16 21.89 0.39
N LEU A 45 -6.87 22.45 1.58
CA LEU A 45 -7.47 22.01 2.82
C LEU A 45 -8.95 21.88 2.52
N TRP A 46 -9.43 20.65 2.44
CA TRP A 46 -10.85 20.41 2.47
C TRP A 46 -11.24 20.77 3.88
N ASP A 47 -11.60 22.04 4.06
CA ASP A 47 -12.34 22.53 5.21
C ASP A 47 -13.71 21.86 5.09
N PRO A 48 -14.00 20.81 5.89
CA PRO A 48 -15.35 20.32 5.97
C PRO A 48 -16.06 21.37 6.80
N GLY A 49 -16.57 22.41 6.13
CA GLY A 49 -17.62 23.23 6.71
C GLY A 49 -18.62 22.30 7.36
N ASP A 50 -18.85 22.55 8.65
CA ASP A 50 -19.62 21.73 9.56
C ASP A 50 -20.85 21.10 8.90
N GLU A 51 -21.12 19.87 9.34
CA GLU A 51 -22.26 19.03 8.95
C GLU A 51 -22.04 18.24 7.65
N TRP A 52 -21.52 17.01 7.76
CA TRP A 52 -22.14 15.76 7.26
C TRP A 52 -21.23 14.55 7.56
N PHE A 53 -21.86 13.42 7.89
CA PHE A 53 -21.31 12.16 8.45
C PHE A 53 -21.09 12.12 9.97
N ALA A 54 -22.12 12.48 10.73
CA ALA A 54 -22.44 11.69 11.91
C ALA A 54 -23.12 10.40 11.43
N THR A 55 -22.33 9.38 11.08
CA THR A 55 -22.84 8.01 10.94
C THR A 55 -22.47 7.26 12.20
N ASP A 56 -23.50 6.88 12.95
CA ASP A 56 -23.40 6.01 14.10
C ASP A 56 -22.51 4.81 13.82
N VAL A 57 -21.61 4.54 14.76
CA VAL A 57 -20.75 3.35 14.77
C VAL A 57 -21.67 2.14 14.93
N VAL A 58 -22.06 1.53 13.81
CA VAL A 58 -22.80 0.27 13.84
C VAL A 58 -21.80 -0.83 14.18
N ASP A 59 -21.91 -1.38 15.39
CA ASP A 59 -21.19 -2.57 15.84
C ASP A 59 -21.34 -3.69 14.80
N ALA A 60 -20.24 -4.03 14.14
CA ALA A 60 -20.19 -5.17 13.22
C ALA A 60 -20.23 -6.47 14.04
N PRO A 61 -21.15 -7.41 13.73
CA PRO A 61 -21.19 -8.69 14.43
C PRO A 61 -20.00 -9.55 13.98
N LEU A 62 -19.24 -10.02 14.97
CA LEU A 62 -18.18 -11.02 14.82
C LEU A 62 -18.77 -12.41 15.06
N GLU A 63 -18.60 -13.32 14.09
CA GLU A 63 -18.36 -14.75 14.33
C GLU A 63 -18.03 -15.47 13.00
N SER A 64 -16.77 -15.89 12.82
CA SER A 64 -16.38 -17.31 12.71
C SER A 64 -14.87 -17.43 12.46
N GLU A 65 -14.26 -18.38 13.15
CA GLU A 65 -12.82 -18.70 13.15
C GLU A 65 -12.37 -19.40 11.86
N TRP A 66 -12.33 -18.71 10.71
CA TRP A 66 -11.64 -19.21 9.51
C TRP A 66 -11.16 -18.02 8.67
N GLU A 67 -9.84 -17.79 8.59
CA GLU A 67 -9.03 -17.08 7.56
C GLU A 67 -9.61 -15.95 6.65
N GLU A 68 -10.75 -15.36 6.94
CA GLU A 68 -11.46 -14.39 6.11
C GLU A 68 -11.65 -13.09 6.90
N GLY A 69 -10.99 -12.00 6.49
CA GLY A 69 -11.26 -10.73 7.15
C GLY A 69 -10.60 -9.50 6.56
N VAL A 70 -9.37 -9.62 6.05
CA VAL A 70 -8.69 -8.51 5.38
C VAL A 70 -8.28 -8.96 3.99
N THR A 71 -8.59 -8.14 3.00
CA THR A 71 -8.26 -8.38 1.60
C THR A 71 -6.77 -8.09 1.43
N ASP A 72 -6.03 -9.01 0.82
CA ASP A 72 -4.56 -8.98 0.94
C ASP A 72 -3.93 -7.65 0.46
N GLU A 73 -4.56 -6.94 -0.47
CA GLU A 73 -4.15 -5.63 -1.04
C GLU A 73 -5.39 -4.86 -1.56
N PRO A 74 -5.33 -3.52 -1.79
CA PRO A 74 -6.43 -2.78 -2.40
C PRO A 74 -6.65 -3.22 -3.85
N SER A 75 -7.90 -3.36 -4.28
CA SER A 75 -8.22 -3.64 -5.68
C SER A 75 -8.28 -2.35 -6.49
N VAL A 76 -7.14 -1.94 -7.06
CA VAL A 76 -7.05 -0.82 -7.99
C VAL A 76 -7.17 -1.34 -9.42
N VAL A 77 -8.13 -0.83 -10.19
CA VAL A 77 -8.35 -1.23 -11.57
C VAL A 77 -7.91 -0.11 -12.50
N PHE A 78 -6.90 -0.39 -13.32
CA PHE A 78 -6.46 0.47 -14.40
C PHE A 78 -7.18 0.04 -15.68
N GLU A 79 -8.13 0.84 -16.16
CA GLU A 79 -8.81 0.64 -17.44
C GLU A 79 -7.90 1.14 -18.57
N VAL A 80 -6.97 0.29 -19.01
CA VAL A 80 -5.98 0.65 -20.03
C VAL A 80 -6.52 0.36 -21.44
N PRO A 81 -6.63 1.36 -22.33
CA PRO A 81 -7.09 1.14 -23.70
C PRO A 81 -6.15 0.20 -24.48
N PRO A 82 -6.68 -0.62 -25.41
CA PRO A 82 -5.89 -1.60 -26.14
C PRO A 82 -4.83 -0.99 -27.08
N PHE A 83 -4.93 0.31 -27.37
CA PHE A 83 -3.95 1.04 -28.17
C PHE A 83 -2.75 1.55 -27.36
N VAL A 84 -2.81 1.50 -26.02
CA VAL A 84 -1.67 1.91 -25.18
C VAL A 84 -0.57 0.86 -25.29
N THR A 85 0.61 1.31 -25.68
CA THR A 85 1.81 0.48 -25.88
C THR A 85 2.98 1.05 -25.09
N ASP A 86 4.08 0.29 -24.96
CA ASP A 86 5.31 0.78 -24.34
C ASP A 86 5.86 2.03 -25.03
N ALA A 87 5.71 2.12 -26.37
CA ALA A 87 6.11 3.29 -27.12
C ALA A 87 5.24 4.50 -26.76
N GLY A 88 3.91 4.31 -26.64
CA GLY A 88 2.99 5.37 -26.21
C GLY A 88 3.24 5.83 -24.76
N ILE A 89 3.56 4.90 -23.85
CA ILE A 89 3.96 5.26 -22.47
C ILE A 89 5.25 6.08 -22.49
N ARG A 90 6.26 5.67 -23.27
CA ARG A 90 7.53 6.39 -23.39
C ARG A 90 7.34 7.79 -23.96
N GLU A 91 6.51 7.94 -24.99
CA GLU A 91 6.16 9.23 -25.58
C GLU A 91 5.44 10.14 -24.57
N ALA A 92 4.45 9.59 -23.83
CA ALA A 92 3.70 10.37 -22.84
C ALA A 92 4.56 10.85 -21.67
N LEU A 93 5.49 10.03 -21.19
CA LEU A 93 6.46 10.42 -20.16
C LEU A 93 7.47 11.46 -20.67
N GLY A 94 7.93 11.30 -21.91
CA GLY A 94 9.02 12.09 -22.47
C GLY A 94 10.41 11.65 -21.99
N GLU A 95 11.42 11.76 -22.86
CA GLU A 95 12.77 11.27 -22.60
C GLU A 95 13.45 12.02 -21.43
N ASP A 96 13.26 13.33 -21.32
CA ASP A 96 13.85 14.14 -20.24
C ASP A 96 13.37 13.67 -18.86
N ARG A 97 12.07 13.37 -18.73
CA ARG A 97 11.50 12.89 -17.47
C ARG A 97 11.97 11.48 -17.15
N ILE A 98 12.07 10.61 -18.16
CA ILE A 98 12.63 9.26 -18.01
C ILE A 98 14.07 9.31 -17.48
N GLN A 99 14.90 10.21 -18.02
CA GLN A 99 16.28 10.40 -17.57
C GLN A 99 16.34 11.03 -16.17
N GLN A 100 15.40 11.90 -15.82
CA GLN A 100 15.30 12.43 -14.47
C GLN A 100 14.94 11.34 -13.46
N LEU A 101 13.90 10.55 -13.72
CA LEU A 101 13.49 9.43 -12.87
C LEU A 101 14.60 8.39 -12.73
N ARG A 102 15.34 8.10 -13.81
CA ARG A 102 16.51 7.22 -13.76
C ARG A 102 17.59 7.75 -12.80
N ARG A 103 17.90 9.04 -12.86
CA ARG A 103 18.88 9.68 -11.96
C ARG A 103 18.40 9.66 -10.51
N LEU A 104 17.11 9.94 -10.27
CA LEU A 104 16.53 9.87 -8.93
C LEU A 104 16.59 8.45 -8.37
N HIS A 105 16.21 7.45 -9.16
CA HIS A 105 16.28 6.03 -8.78
C HIS A 105 17.72 5.57 -8.46
N GLN A 106 18.74 6.08 -9.15
CA GLN A 106 20.14 5.75 -8.83
C GLN A 106 20.59 6.25 -7.46
N VAL A 107 19.92 7.28 -6.91
CA VAL A 107 20.24 7.86 -5.60
C VAL A 107 19.30 7.33 -4.52
N ARG A 108 18.00 7.23 -4.81
CA ARG A 108 16.90 6.99 -3.87
C ARG A 108 16.16 5.66 -4.07
N GLY A 109 16.63 4.77 -4.96
CA GLY A 109 15.99 3.47 -5.16
C GLY A 109 14.49 3.57 -5.52
N VAL A 110 13.65 2.78 -4.84
CA VAL A 110 12.19 2.76 -5.07
C VAL A 110 11.49 4.03 -4.60
N ASP A 111 12.04 4.75 -3.61
CA ASP A 111 11.49 6.02 -3.11
C ASP A 111 11.45 7.12 -4.18
N ALA A 112 12.17 6.93 -5.29
CA ALA A 112 12.06 7.81 -6.45
C ALA A 112 10.73 7.64 -7.21
N LEU A 113 10.00 6.55 -6.96
CA LEU A 113 8.82 6.11 -7.71
C LEU A 113 7.53 6.14 -6.87
N GLY A 114 7.65 6.26 -5.56
CA GLY A 114 6.59 6.44 -4.56
C GLY A 114 7.23 6.79 -3.24
N TRP A 115 6.47 7.28 -2.27
CA TRP A 115 7.01 7.56 -0.94
C TRP A 115 5.94 7.47 0.14
N TYR A 116 6.33 7.04 1.34
CA TYR A 116 5.51 7.09 2.52
C TYR A 116 5.73 8.39 3.31
N VAL A 117 4.65 9.06 3.68
CA VAL A 117 4.66 10.22 4.59
C VAL A 117 4.23 9.76 5.98
N THR A 118 5.12 9.91 6.97
CA THR A 118 4.91 9.46 8.35
C THR A 118 3.75 10.16 9.06
N PHE A 119 3.04 9.39 9.88
CA PHE A 119 2.05 9.95 10.79
C PHE A 119 2.68 10.54 12.07
N HIS A 120 3.98 10.38 12.34
CA HIS A 120 4.67 11.08 13.44
C HIS A 120 4.86 12.56 13.12
N GLN A 121 4.95 12.92 11.84
CA GLN A 121 5.05 14.29 11.39
C GLN A 121 3.69 14.87 11.02
N ARG A 122 2.95 14.20 10.13
CA ARG A 122 1.73 14.75 9.56
C ARG A 122 0.46 14.16 10.16
N ARG A 123 -0.39 15.02 10.73
CA ARG A 123 -1.73 14.64 11.18
C ARG A 123 -2.64 14.25 10.01
N TYR A 124 -2.60 15.07 8.94
CA TYR A 124 -3.37 14.90 7.72
C TYR A 124 -2.41 14.68 6.53
N GLN A 125 -2.84 13.97 5.50
CA GLN A 125 -2.02 13.66 4.30
C GLN A 125 -0.78 12.78 4.57
N HIS A 126 -0.71 12.13 5.73
CA HIS A 126 0.16 10.96 5.90
C HIS A 126 -0.34 9.82 5.00
N GLY A 127 0.52 8.86 4.72
CA GLY A 127 0.18 7.71 3.88
C GLY A 127 1.13 7.51 2.72
N VAL A 128 0.79 6.56 1.86
CA VAL A 128 1.56 6.17 0.68
C VAL A 128 1.16 7.06 -0.50
N HIS A 129 2.13 7.75 -1.09
CA HIS A 129 1.97 8.56 -2.29
C HIS A 129 2.61 7.85 -3.48
N ILE A 130 1.84 7.59 -4.53
CA ILE A 130 2.28 6.87 -5.73
C ILE A 130 2.05 7.77 -6.94
N PRO A 131 3.09 8.41 -7.48
CA PRO A 131 2.97 9.16 -8.73
C PRO A 131 2.80 8.20 -9.92
N VAL A 132 1.86 8.51 -10.82
CA VAL A 132 1.57 7.71 -12.04
C VAL A 132 2.82 7.54 -12.90
N GLU A 133 3.65 8.56 -12.98
CA GLU A 133 4.94 8.50 -13.68
C GLU A 133 5.90 7.45 -13.11
N GLY A 134 5.91 7.23 -11.80
CA GLY A 134 6.73 6.20 -11.15
C GLY A 134 6.26 4.80 -11.56
N VAL A 135 4.94 4.59 -11.57
CA VAL A 135 4.31 3.36 -12.06
C VAL A 135 4.68 3.09 -13.52
N LEU A 136 4.47 4.07 -14.39
CA LEU A 136 4.74 3.94 -15.82
C LEU A 136 6.24 3.76 -16.12
N TRP A 137 7.11 4.43 -15.37
CA TRP A 137 8.55 4.26 -15.49
C TRP A 137 8.98 2.84 -15.09
N LEU A 138 8.44 2.29 -14.00
CA LEU A 138 8.71 0.93 -13.55
C LEU A 138 8.24 -0.11 -14.58
N VAL A 139 7.11 0.13 -15.25
CA VAL A 139 6.65 -0.69 -16.37
C VAL A 139 7.69 -0.75 -17.49
N LEU A 140 8.24 0.41 -17.89
CA LEU A 140 9.22 0.49 -18.97
C LEU A 140 10.59 -0.08 -18.58
N HIS A 141 11.01 0.05 -17.32
CA HIS A 141 12.39 -0.26 -16.92
C HIS A 141 12.55 -1.64 -16.27
N ALA A 142 11.60 -2.05 -15.44
CA ALA A 142 11.66 -3.35 -14.78
C ALA A 142 10.81 -4.40 -15.50
N LEU A 143 9.61 -4.02 -15.97
CA LEU A 143 8.62 -4.99 -16.45
C LEU A 143 8.51 -5.11 -17.97
N GLN A 144 9.26 -4.33 -18.76
CA GLN A 144 9.16 -4.33 -20.22
C GLN A 144 9.36 -5.71 -20.85
N GLY A 145 10.30 -6.51 -20.33
CA GLY A 145 10.57 -7.86 -20.83
C GLY A 145 9.60 -8.95 -20.33
N VAL A 146 8.64 -8.60 -19.48
CA VAL A 146 7.68 -9.55 -18.91
C VAL A 146 6.51 -9.73 -19.88
N GLN A 147 6.25 -10.98 -20.28
CA GLN A 147 5.23 -11.34 -21.29
C GLN A 147 3.80 -11.23 -20.74
N LEU A 148 3.39 -10.01 -20.41
CA LEU A 148 2.09 -9.64 -19.88
C LEU A 148 1.55 -8.42 -20.63
N THR A 149 0.22 -8.26 -20.63
CA THR A 149 -0.41 -7.06 -21.20
C THR A 149 0.09 -5.80 -20.50
N VAL A 150 0.06 -4.66 -21.20
CA VAL A 150 0.44 -3.36 -20.63
C VAL A 150 -0.41 -3.06 -19.38
N GLU A 151 -1.72 -3.29 -19.46
CA GLU A 151 -2.67 -3.22 -18.33
C GLU A 151 -2.15 -3.96 -17.10
N ARG A 152 -1.78 -5.24 -17.27
CA ARG A 152 -1.31 -6.06 -16.16
C ARG A 152 0.04 -5.61 -15.62
N ARG A 153 0.95 -5.13 -16.49
CA ARG A 153 2.24 -4.58 -16.03
C ARG A 153 2.06 -3.30 -15.22
N ILE A 154 1.12 -2.43 -15.60
CA ILE A 154 0.78 -1.21 -14.83
C ILE A 154 0.24 -1.57 -13.45
N GLU A 155 -0.72 -2.50 -13.37
CA GLU A 155 -1.24 -3.00 -12.08
C GLU A 155 -0.11 -3.54 -11.19
N LEU A 156 0.74 -4.42 -11.73
CA LEU A 156 1.84 -5.02 -10.97
C LEU A 156 2.89 -3.99 -10.54
N ALA A 157 3.16 -2.97 -11.36
CA ALA A 157 4.06 -1.88 -11.01
C ALA A 157 3.50 -1.02 -9.86
N PHE A 158 2.21 -0.69 -9.91
CA PHE A 158 1.53 0.01 -8.82
C PHE A 158 1.63 -0.78 -7.51
N HIS A 159 1.32 -2.08 -7.54
CA HIS A 159 1.40 -2.94 -6.36
C HIS A 159 2.84 -3.15 -5.86
N ALA A 160 3.84 -3.12 -6.75
CA ALA A 160 5.24 -3.20 -6.35
C ALA A 160 5.64 -1.99 -5.50
N ILE A 161 5.37 -0.78 -5.99
CA ILE A 161 5.62 0.47 -5.25
C ILE A 161 4.80 0.48 -3.96
N LEU A 162 3.49 0.22 -4.04
CA LEU A 162 2.63 0.21 -2.86
C LEU A 162 3.14 -0.73 -1.75
N ARG A 163 3.56 -1.95 -2.10
CA ARG A 163 4.07 -2.89 -1.10
C ARG A 163 5.35 -2.36 -0.45
N HIS A 164 6.27 -1.81 -1.23
CA HIS A 164 7.47 -1.18 -0.69
C HIS A 164 7.09 -0.11 0.34
N GLU A 165 6.23 0.84 -0.04
CA GLU A 165 5.82 1.94 0.84
C GLU A 165 5.01 1.51 2.06
N LEU A 166 4.21 0.46 1.95
CA LEU A 166 3.48 -0.11 3.09
C LEU A 166 4.42 -0.63 4.18
N PHE A 167 5.63 -1.08 3.82
CA PHE A 167 6.60 -1.48 4.84
C PHE A 167 7.06 -0.29 5.69
N HIS A 168 7.30 0.88 5.10
CA HIS A 168 7.62 2.08 5.86
C HIS A 168 6.49 2.46 6.82
N PHE A 169 5.23 2.37 6.40
CA PHE A 169 4.07 2.54 7.29
C PHE A 169 4.08 1.56 8.46
N GLU A 170 4.44 0.31 8.22
CA GLU A 170 4.48 -0.73 9.24
C GLU A 170 5.67 -0.55 10.21
N ALA A 171 6.82 -0.08 9.71
CA ALA A 171 7.96 0.35 10.52
C ALA A 171 7.62 1.59 11.36
N ASP A 172 6.81 2.51 10.83
CA ASP A 172 6.27 3.65 11.56
C ASP A 172 5.37 3.19 12.71
N CYS A 173 4.46 2.23 12.44
CA CYS A 173 3.63 1.61 13.48
C CYS A 173 4.46 0.88 14.54
N MET A 174 5.51 0.16 14.14
CA MET A 174 6.43 -0.51 15.06
C MET A 174 7.10 0.48 15.99
N THR A 175 7.53 1.61 15.42
CA THR A 175 8.19 2.66 16.19
C THR A 175 7.22 3.31 17.18
N ALA A 176 5.99 3.60 16.75
CA ALA A 176 4.94 4.10 17.64
C ALA A 176 4.67 3.13 18.81
N ASN A 177 4.66 1.82 18.56
CA ASN A 177 4.47 0.83 19.62
C ASN A 177 5.64 0.82 20.62
N TRP A 178 6.87 1.06 20.17
CA TRP A 178 8.00 1.28 21.06
C TRP A 178 7.84 2.55 21.90
N GLU A 179 7.43 3.66 21.30
CA GLU A 179 7.22 4.93 21.98
C GLU A 179 6.15 4.80 23.06
N LEU A 180 5.04 4.13 22.76
CA LEU A 180 3.98 3.85 23.73
C LEU A 180 4.41 2.90 24.84
N ALA A 181 5.29 1.92 24.54
CA ALA A 181 5.78 0.98 25.54
C ALA A 181 6.84 1.59 26.49
N THR A 182 7.63 2.54 25.99
CA THR A 182 8.79 3.09 26.71
C THR A 182 8.57 4.51 27.23
N GLY A 183 7.57 5.22 26.72
CA GLY A 183 7.28 6.61 27.08
C GLY A 183 8.33 7.61 26.58
N VAL A 184 9.13 7.25 25.58
CA VAL A 184 10.15 8.13 24.99
C VAL A 184 10.05 8.13 23.46
N GLU A 185 10.53 9.20 22.82
CA GLU A 185 10.66 9.25 21.36
C GLU A 185 11.64 8.20 20.83
N VAL A 186 11.22 7.49 19.78
CA VAL A 186 12.00 6.48 19.07
C VAL A 186 12.07 6.83 17.57
N TYR A 187 10.97 7.35 17.00
CA TYR A 187 10.91 7.70 15.57
C TYR A 187 11.99 8.69 15.19
N TRP A 188 11.99 9.86 15.82
CA TRP A 188 12.94 10.92 15.51
C TRP A 188 14.38 10.58 15.86
N LYS A 189 14.60 9.70 16.84
CA LYS A 189 15.94 9.21 17.19
C LYS A 189 16.47 8.26 16.14
N SER A 190 15.64 7.34 15.66
CA SER A 190 16.04 6.39 14.60
C SER A 190 16.43 7.10 13.30
N ARG A 191 15.87 8.28 13.00
CA ARG A 191 16.26 9.07 11.82
C ARG A 191 17.72 9.52 11.84
N GLY A 192 18.39 9.49 12.99
CA GLY A 192 19.85 9.67 13.10
C GLY A 192 20.68 8.55 12.46
N LEU A 193 20.06 7.41 12.12
CA LEU A 193 20.69 6.27 11.45
C LEU A 193 20.74 6.42 9.93
N ARG A 194 20.16 7.50 9.38
CA ARG A 194 20.17 7.77 7.94
C ARG A 194 21.59 7.89 7.42
N ASN A 195 21.82 7.33 6.23
CA ASN A 195 23.07 7.53 5.51
C ASN A 195 23.12 8.93 4.86
N ASN A 196 24.22 9.22 4.15
CA ASN A 196 24.44 10.51 3.49
C ASN A 196 23.39 10.86 2.40
N ASN A 197 22.62 9.87 1.94
CA ASN A 197 21.56 10.05 0.95
C ASN A 197 20.17 10.24 1.59
N GLY A 198 20.06 10.15 2.92
CA GLY A 198 18.85 10.47 3.67
C GLY A 198 17.92 9.30 4.00
N TYR A 199 18.33 8.05 3.77
CA TYR A 199 17.52 6.84 4.07
C TYR A 199 18.27 5.88 4.99
N ILE A 200 17.54 4.92 5.59
CA ILE A 200 18.10 3.90 6.48
C ILE A 200 18.19 2.60 5.70
N GLU A 201 19.41 2.20 5.32
CA GLU A 201 19.69 1.10 4.39
C GLU A 201 18.97 -0.22 4.75
N GLN A 202 18.89 -0.55 6.03
CA GLN A 202 18.18 -1.74 6.49
C GLN A 202 16.66 -1.63 6.28
N GLU A 203 16.07 -0.47 6.55
CA GLU A 203 14.64 -0.21 6.35
C GLU A 203 14.28 -0.37 4.87
N GLU A 204 15.09 0.21 3.98
CA GLU A 204 14.94 0.10 2.52
C GLU A 204 15.06 -1.33 2.00
N GLY A 205 16.05 -2.06 2.51
CA GLY A 205 16.24 -3.48 2.19
C GLY A 205 15.02 -4.31 2.61
N LEU A 206 14.46 -4.06 3.79
CA LEU A 206 13.25 -4.73 4.27
C LEU A 206 12.00 -4.34 3.48
N ALA A 207 11.88 -3.09 3.06
CA ALA A 207 10.79 -2.61 2.19
C ALA A 207 10.81 -3.35 0.84
N ASN A 208 11.97 -3.43 0.19
CA ASN A 208 12.16 -4.25 -1.00
C ASN A 208 11.92 -5.73 -0.74
N ALA A 209 12.32 -6.26 0.41
CA ALA A 209 12.06 -7.65 0.76
C ALA A 209 10.56 -7.95 0.90
N TYR A 210 9.79 -7.05 1.51
CA TYR A 210 8.34 -7.17 1.65
C TYR A 210 7.62 -7.10 0.31
N MET A 211 8.06 -6.21 -0.59
CA MET A 211 7.63 -6.19 -1.99
C MET A 211 7.90 -7.55 -2.66
N LEU A 212 9.16 -7.99 -2.70
CA LEU A 212 9.58 -9.22 -3.38
C LEU A 212 8.88 -10.46 -2.86
N ARG A 213 8.69 -10.58 -1.54
CA ARG A 213 7.94 -11.70 -0.94
C ARG A 213 6.49 -11.75 -1.41
N GLY A 214 5.86 -10.60 -1.62
CA GLY A 214 4.52 -10.49 -2.20
C GLY A 214 4.44 -11.12 -3.59
N PHE A 215 5.42 -10.90 -4.46
CA PHE A 215 5.44 -11.50 -5.81
C PHE A 215 5.98 -12.93 -5.83
N LYS A 216 6.77 -13.34 -4.83
CA LYS A 216 7.26 -14.72 -4.68
C LYS A 216 6.16 -15.67 -4.20
N HIS A 217 5.29 -15.17 -3.32
CA HIS A 217 4.15 -15.88 -2.76
C HIS A 217 2.87 -15.08 -3.03
N PRO A 218 2.44 -15.01 -4.31
CA PRO A 218 1.42 -14.07 -4.75
C PRO A 218 0.07 -14.35 -4.11
N THR A 219 -0.57 -13.25 -3.70
CA THR A 219 -2.00 -13.19 -3.41
C THR A 219 -2.78 -13.38 -4.71
N ARG A 220 -4.11 -13.51 -4.64
CA ARG A 220 -4.94 -13.60 -5.86
C ARG A 220 -4.73 -12.40 -6.80
N LEU A 221 -4.55 -11.20 -6.24
CA LEU A 221 -4.34 -9.96 -7.01
C LEU A 221 -2.99 -9.92 -7.71
N LEU A 222 -1.96 -10.57 -7.16
CA LEU A 222 -0.63 -10.70 -7.76
C LEU A 222 -0.44 -12.00 -8.53
N ALA A 223 -1.42 -12.91 -8.53
CA ALA A 223 -1.33 -14.16 -9.25
C ALA A 223 -1.22 -13.95 -10.77
N ASN A 224 -0.84 -15.01 -11.49
CA ASN A 224 -0.64 -14.99 -12.94
C ASN A 224 0.38 -13.93 -13.43
N SER A 225 1.35 -13.58 -12.58
CA SER A 225 2.42 -12.62 -12.87
C SER A 225 3.76 -13.33 -13.19
N ALA A 226 3.71 -14.33 -14.07
CA ALA A 226 4.90 -15.12 -14.40
C ALA A 226 6.06 -14.23 -14.88
N GLY A 227 7.25 -14.41 -14.32
CA GLY A 227 8.43 -13.59 -14.64
C GLY A 227 8.53 -12.26 -13.88
N THR A 228 7.45 -11.75 -13.29
CA THR A 228 7.45 -10.48 -12.55
C THR A 228 8.37 -10.51 -11.33
N TYR A 229 8.33 -11.57 -10.51
CA TYR A 229 9.26 -11.71 -9.38
C TYR A 229 10.72 -11.63 -9.82
N SER A 230 11.11 -12.37 -10.87
CA SER A 230 12.48 -12.37 -11.37
C SER A 230 12.88 -11.00 -11.94
N ALA A 231 11.95 -10.29 -12.56
CA ALA A 231 12.17 -8.94 -13.06
C ALA A 231 12.39 -7.94 -11.92
N LEU A 232 11.52 -7.95 -10.90
CA LEU A 232 11.64 -7.10 -9.72
C LEU A 232 12.87 -7.42 -8.88
N LYS A 233 13.24 -8.71 -8.76
CA LYS A 233 14.48 -9.12 -8.09
C LYS A 233 15.70 -8.50 -8.77
N ARG A 234 15.80 -8.64 -10.10
CA ARG A 234 16.89 -7.99 -10.87
C ARG A 234 16.87 -6.48 -10.74
N PHE A 235 15.68 -5.88 -10.71
CA PHE A 235 15.53 -4.45 -10.49
C PHE A 235 16.13 -4.01 -9.15
N CYS A 236 15.82 -4.73 -8.05
CA CYS A 236 16.40 -4.46 -6.73
C CYS A 236 17.92 -4.67 -6.71
N GLU A 237 18.45 -5.69 -7.39
CA GLU A 237 19.90 -5.97 -7.45
C GLU A 237 20.73 -4.83 -8.10
N HIS A 238 20.08 -3.91 -8.81
CA HIS A 238 20.74 -2.75 -9.45
C HIS A 238 20.43 -1.43 -8.73
N GLN A 239 19.80 -1.47 -7.55
CA GLN A 239 19.53 -0.30 -6.73
C GLN A 239 20.75 0.09 -5.88
N PRO A 240 20.79 1.32 -5.35
CA PRO A 240 21.87 1.74 -4.45
C PRO A 240 21.94 0.88 -3.17
N PRO A 241 23.06 0.95 -2.41
CA PRO A 241 23.24 0.21 -1.17
C PRO A 241 22.05 0.35 -0.20
N GLY A 242 21.69 -0.74 0.45
CA GLY A 242 20.53 -0.82 1.34
C GLY A 242 19.32 -1.37 0.61
N TYR A 243 18.92 -0.70 -0.48
CA TYR A 243 17.86 -1.19 -1.34
C TYR A 243 18.20 -2.55 -1.99
N ASP A 244 19.47 -2.75 -2.38
CA ASP A 244 19.97 -3.98 -2.97
C ASP A 244 20.00 -5.19 -2.01
N TYR A 245 19.75 -4.99 -0.71
CA TYR A 245 19.69 -6.07 0.28
C TYR A 245 18.37 -6.86 0.22
N GLY A 246 17.34 -6.28 -0.39
CA GLY A 246 16.00 -6.87 -0.44
C GLY A 246 15.92 -8.33 -0.94
N PRO A 247 16.60 -8.71 -2.04
CA PRO A 247 16.66 -10.10 -2.50
C PRO A 247 17.16 -11.10 -1.44
N ASP A 248 18.16 -10.73 -0.65
CA ASP A 248 18.74 -11.59 0.38
C ASP A 248 17.80 -11.72 1.58
N PHE A 249 17.20 -10.60 2.00
CA PHE A 249 16.22 -10.58 3.08
C PHE A 249 14.94 -11.35 2.71
N ALA A 250 14.52 -11.28 1.45
CA ALA A 250 13.35 -11.99 0.90
C ALA A 250 13.57 -13.51 0.71
N ARG A 251 14.78 -14.01 0.93
CA ARG A 251 15.15 -15.40 0.65
C ARG A 251 14.26 -16.40 1.40
N THR A 252 14.07 -16.20 2.69
CA THR A 252 13.19 -17.03 3.54
C THR A 252 12.40 -16.14 4.51
N ARG A 253 11.27 -16.66 5.02
CA ARG A 253 10.48 -15.97 6.06
C ARG A 253 11.32 -15.71 7.32
N THR A 254 12.15 -16.67 7.72
CA THR A 254 13.04 -16.54 8.88
C THR A 254 14.08 -15.44 8.69
N SER A 255 14.70 -15.35 7.50
CA SER A 255 15.66 -14.28 7.20
C SER A 255 14.97 -12.93 7.30
N TYR A 256 13.82 -12.77 6.65
CA TYR A 256 13.05 -11.53 6.69
C TYR A 256 12.68 -11.09 8.12
N LEU A 257 12.13 -12.01 8.94
CA LEU A 257 11.73 -11.70 10.31
C LEU A 257 12.92 -11.40 11.22
N ARG A 258 14.05 -12.06 11.02
CA ARG A 258 15.29 -11.74 11.74
C ARG A 258 15.76 -10.32 11.43
N GLU A 259 15.72 -9.91 10.17
CA GLU A 259 16.08 -8.55 9.80
C GLU A 259 15.07 -7.51 10.33
N CYS A 260 13.77 -7.85 10.42
CA CYS A 260 12.77 -7.01 11.08
C CYS A 260 13.06 -6.85 12.59
N ASN A 261 13.40 -7.95 13.26
CA ASN A 261 13.82 -7.95 14.67
C ASN A 261 15.03 -7.02 14.86
N TRP A 262 16.06 -7.18 14.02
CA TRP A 262 17.26 -6.33 14.05
C TRP A 262 16.95 -4.84 13.83
N LEU A 263 16.06 -4.50 12.90
CA LEU A 263 15.65 -3.11 12.66
C LEU A 263 14.94 -2.53 13.89
N SER A 264 13.99 -3.29 14.45
CA SER A 264 13.23 -2.94 15.66
C SER A 264 14.16 -2.67 16.85
N ASP A 265 15.12 -3.57 17.08
CA ASP A 265 16.13 -3.44 18.14
C ASP A 265 16.99 -2.20 17.91
N THR A 266 17.46 -1.98 16.68
CA THR A 266 18.32 -0.86 16.35
C THR A 266 17.61 0.48 16.59
N TYR A 267 16.31 0.57 16.29
CA TYR A 267 15.52 1.79 16.52
C TYR A 267 15.34 2.03 18.01
N HIS A 268 15.00 1.00 18.77
CA HIS A 268 14.91 1.09 20.21
C HIS A 268 16.25 1.45 20.87
N GLN A 269 17.37 0.90 20.41
CA GLN A 269 18.71 1.22 20.91
C GLN A 269 19.14 2.66 20.60
N ALA A 270 18.68 3.24 19.49
CA ALA A 270 18.90 4.64 19.16
C ALA A 270 18.09 5.60 20.08
N SER A 271 17.05 5.09 20.75
CA SER A 271 16.19 5.88 21.62
C SER A 271 16.88 6.29 22.94
N SER A 272 16.24 7.20 23.66
CA SER A 272 16.68 7.62 25.01
C SER A 272 16.09 6.78 26.14
N ALA A 273 15.50 5.62 25.83
CA ALA A 273 14.87 4.76 26.82
C ALA A 273 15.91 4.26 27.83
N THR A 274 15.56 4.30 29.13
CA THR A 274 16.41 3.78 30.21
C THR A 274 16.34 2.25 30.32
N TRP A 275 15.20 1.68 29.94
CA TRP A 275 15.03 0.25 29.79
C TRP A 275 15.41 -0.19 28.38
N HIS A 276 16.16 -1.28 28.28
CA HIS A 276 16.51 -1.92 27.03
C HIS A 276 15.88 -3.30 26.94
N ALA A 277 15.35 -3.61 25.76
CA ALA A 277 14.88 -4.94 25.42
C ALA A 277 15.99 -5.99 25.66
N PRO A 278 15.74 -7.04 26.46
CA PRO A 278 16.70 -8.14 26.58
C PRO A 278 16.72 -8.96 25.28
N ASP A 279 17.86 -9.57 24.95
CA ASP A 279 18.04 -10.42 23.74
C ASP A 279 17.00 -11.55 23.60
N ALA A 280 16.35 -11.95 24.70
CA ALA A 280 15.30 -12.97 24.72
C ALA A 280 13.92 -12.45 24.27
N LEU A 281 13.73 -11.14 24.18
CA LEU A 281 12.49 -10.53 23.70
C LEU A 281 12.49 -10.50 22.17
N ASP A 282 11.52 -11.19 21.55
CA ASP A 282 11.31 -11.05 20.12
C ASP A 282 10.63 -9.71 19.82
N THR A 283 11.42 -8.72 19.43
CA THR A 283 10.98 -7.35 19.13
C THR A 283 10.20 -7.23 17.83
N VAL A 284 10.01 -8.33 17.10
CA VAL A 284 9.00 -8.41 16.03
C VAL A 284 7.60 -8.18 16.57
N ILE A 285 7.35 -8.45 17.86
CA ILE A 285 6.04 -8.22 18.51
C ILE A 285 5.58 -6.76 18.44
N PHE A 286 6.49 -5.80 18.26
CA PHE A 286 6.15 -4.38 18.13
C PHE A 286 5.61 -4.03 16.75
N TYR A 287 5.86 -4.84 15.72
CA TYR A 287 5.14 -4.68 14.46
C TYR A 287 3.70 -5.19 14.61
N PRO A 288 2.67 -4.45 14.15
CA PRO A 288 1.31 -4.97 14.09
C PRO A 288 1.21 -6.33 13.37
N ASN A 289 1.78 -6.45 12.17
CA ASN A 289 1.96 -7.65 11.38
C ASN A 289 2.92 -7.42 10.18
N PRO A 290 4.23 -7.70 10.32
CA PRO A 290 5.22 -7.41 9.28
C PRO A 290 5.14 -8.37 8.09
N VAL A 291 4.34 -9.44 8.15
CA VAL A 291 4.15 -10.36 7.01
C VAL A 291 2.86 -10.08 6.24
N ARG A 292 1.93 -9.32 6.81
CA ARG A 292 0.64 -8.98 6.22
C ARG A 292 0.17 -7.63 6.73
N ILE A 293 0.73 -6.59 6.13
CA ILE A 293 0.49 -5.20 6.51
C ILE A 293 -0.95 -4.82 6.17
N ASP A 294 -1.66 -4.25 7.14
CA ASP A 294 -3.04 -3.80 6.96
C ASP A 294 -3.06 -2.43 6.28
N TRP A 295 -3.11 -2.47 4.95
CA TRP A 295 -3.17 -1.28 4.10
C TRP A 295 -4.41 -0.41 4.35
N THR A 296 -5.49 -0.94 4.94
CA THR A 296 -6.71 -0.16 5.17
C THR A 296 -6.53 0.93 6.23
N ARG A 297 -5.45 0.85 7.00
CA ARG A 297 -5.04 1.83 8.01
C ARG A 297 -4.15 2.93 7.43
N CYS A 298 -3.68 2.77 6.19
CA CYS A 298 -2.77 3.69 5.53
C CYS A 298 -3.48 4.35 4.32
N PRO A 299 -3.63 5.69 4.29
CA PRO A 299 -4.12 6.37 3.10
C PRO A 299 -3.22 6.06 1.90
N ILE A 300 -3.82 5.79 0.74
CA ILE A 300 -3.09 5.57 -0.52
C ILE A 300 -3.52 6.66 -1.48
N ILE A 301 -2.57 7.49 -1.89
CA ILE A 301 -2.78 8.65 -2.76
C ILE A 301 -2.11 8.35 -4.09
N LEU A 302 -2.90 8.30 -5.16
CA LEU A 302 -2.40 8.22 -6.54
C LEU A 302 -2.29 9.64 -7.08
N ASP A 303 -1.09 10.07 -7.44
CA ASP A 303 -0.83 11.43 -7.94
C ASP A 303 -0.59 11.42 -9.46
N ASP A 304 -1.24 12.32 -10.19
CA ASP A 304 -1.11 12.48 -11.64
C ASP A 304 -1.02 13.97 -12.01
N PRO A 305 0.04 14.69 -11.59
CA PRO A 305 0.09 16.15 -11.66
C PRO A 305 0.24 16.68 -13.10
N VAL A 306 0.48 15.80 -14.07
CA VAL A 306 0.72 16.12 -15.48
C VAL A 306 -0.31 15.45 -16.41
N ASP A 307 -1.40 14.91 -15.85
CA ASP A 307 -2.51 14.28 -16.54
C ASP A 307 -2.09 13.12 -17.48
N LEU A 308 -1.12 12.29 -17.07
CA LEU A 308 -0.64 11.16 -17.86
C LEU A 308 -1.75 10.12 -18.10
N LEU A 309 -2.61 9.89 -17.12
CA LEU A 309 -3.76 9.00 -17.26
C LEU A 309 -4.69 9.50 -18.35
N GLN A 310 -5.01 10.80 -18.35
CA GLN A 310 -5.86 11.41 -19.37
C GLN A 310 -5.21 11.33 -20.76
N ARG A 311 -3.92 11.64 -20.87
CA ARG A 311 -3.17 11.60 -22.15
C ARG A 311 -3.13 10.20 -22.75
N LEU A 312 -3.00 9.18 -21.91
CA LEU A 312 -3.01 7.78 -22.34
C LEU A 312 -4.42 7.19 -22.45
N GLY A 313 -5.46 7.94 -22.06
CA GLY A 313 -6.83 7.45 -21.98
C GLY A 313 -7.04 6.35 -20.95
N ILE A 314 -6.17 6.25 -19.93
CA ILE A 314 -6.25 5.25 -18.87
C ILE A 314 -7.27 5.72 -17.83
N GLY A 315 -8.34 4.95 -17.63
CA GLY A 315 -9.24 5.16 -16.51
C GLY A 315 -8.69 4.53 -15.24
N VAL A 316 -8.94 5.13 -14.08
CA VAL A 316 -8.68 4.49 -12.78
C VAL A 316 -10.00 4.36 -12.04
N SER A 317 -10.31 3.15 -11.59
CA SER A 317 -11.48 2.89 -10.76
C SER A 317 -11.05 2.26 -9.44
N LEU A 318 -11.42 2.93 -8.34
CA LEU A 318 -11.20 2.46 -6.98
C LEU A 318 -12.48 1.79 -6.48
N PHE A 319 -12.49 0.46 -6.41
CA PHE A 319 -13.64 -0.28 -5.86
C PHE A 319 -13.31 -0.71 -4.44
N ARG A 320 -13.91 -0.03 -3.46
CA ARG A 320 -13.84 -0.47 -2.05
C ARG A 320 -14.96 -1.45 -1.73
N ALA A 321 -16.19 -1.14 -2.13
CA ALA A 321 -17.40 -1.88 -1.83
C ALA A 321 -18.45 -1.70 -2.95
N VAL A 322 -19.45 -2.57 -3.00
CA VAL A 322 -20.68 -2.41 -3.79
C VAL A 322 -21.82 -2.09 -2.85
N GLU A 323 -22.11 -0.79 -2.68
CA GLU A 323 -23.09 -0.31 -1.71
C GLU A 323 -24.53 -0.69 -2.07
N ASP A 324 -24.82 -0.89 -3.36
CA ASP A 324 -26.15 -1.28 -3.83
C ASP A 324 -26.08 -2.35 -4.92
N VAL A 325 -26.92 -3.38 -4.78
CA VAL A 325 -27.05 -4.50 -5.71
C VAL A 325 -28.51 -4.58 -6.16
N LEU A 326 -28.80 -4.00 -7.33
CA LEU A 326 -30.12 -4.01 -7.92
C LEU A 326 -30.41 -5.35 -8.62
N GLU A 327 -31.33 -6.12 -8.05
CA GLU A 327 -31.75 -7.40 -8.62
C GLU A 327 -32.90 -7.23 -9.62
N THR A 328 -32.70 -7.72 -10.85
CA THR A 328 -33.77 -7.72 -11.86
C THR A 328 -34.96 -8.60 -11.41
N PRO A 329 -36.21 -8.29 -11.83
CA PRO A 329 -37.37 -9.13 -11.51
C PRO A 329 -37.20 -10.59 -11.95
N LYS A 330 -36.55 -10.79 -13.11
CA LYS A 330 -36.24 -12.13 -13.65
C LYS A 330 -35.29 -12.90 -12.73
N PHE A 331 -34.23 -12.26 -12.25
CA PHE A 331 -33.29 -12.88 -11.31
C PHE A 331 -33.97 -13.20 -9.98
N ARG A 332 -34.75 -12.27 -9.42
CA ARG A 332 -35.52 -12.50 -8.18
C ARG A 332 -36.45 -13.71 -8.29
N SER A 333 -37.18 -13.81 -9.40
CA SER A 333 -38.05 -14.97 -9.66
C SER A 333 -37.26 -16.27 -9.76
N ALA A 334 -36.09 -16.27 -10.41
CA ALA A 334 -35.24 -17.45 -10.51
C ALA A 334 -34.64 -17.85 -9.15
N LEU A 335 -34.10 -16.89 -8.40
CA LEU A 335 -33.51 -17.10 -7.07
C LEU A 335 -34.53 -17.66 -6.07
N SER A 336 -35.77 -17.17 -6.11
CA SER A 336 -36.85 -17.66 -5.22
C SER A 336 -37.21 -19.13 -5.41
N LYS A 337 -36.85 -19.72 -6.57
CA LYS A 337 -37.09 -21.13 -6.90
C LYS A 337 -35.92 -22.04 -6.51
N LEU A 338 -34.78 -21.47 -6.12
CA LEU A 338 -33.62 -22.22 -5.64
C LEU A 338 -33.79 -22.61 -4.18
N ASP A 339 -32.97 -23.53 -3.68
CA ASP A 339 -33.02 -23.93 -2.28
C ASP A 339 -32.68 -22.77 -1.32
N SER A 340 -33.14 -22.90 -0.07
CA SER A 340 -32.96 -21.87 0.95
C SER A 340 -31.50 -21.61 1.33
N GLN A 341 -30.60 -22.59 1.17
CA GLN A 341 -29.18 -22.40 1.45
C GLN A 341 -28.53 -21.51 0.37
N LEU A 342 -28.85 -21.71 -0.91
CA LEU A 342 -28.38 -20.85 -2.00
C LEU A 342 -28.92 -19.42 -1.88
N GLN A 343 -30.19 -19.24 -1.48
CA GLN A 343 -30.77 -17.92 -1.23
C GLN A 343 -30.04 -17.20 -0.07
N LYS A 344 -29.73 -17.91 1.01
CA LYS A 344 -28.96 -17.38 2.14
C LYS A 344 -27.53 -17.04 1.73
N LEU A 345 -26.87 -17.92 0.98
CA LEU A 345 -25.52 -17.69 0.47
C LEU A 345 -25.45 -16.43 -0.40
N TRP A 346 -26.42 -16.23 -1.29
CA TRP A 346 -26.49 -15.00 -2.09
C TRP A 346 -26.67 -13.75 -1.21
N SER A 347 -27.53 -13.82 -0.19
CA SER A 347 -27.74 -12.71 0.74
C SER A 347 -26.46 -12.36 1.52
N THR A 348 -25.74 -13.38 2.01
CA THR A 348 -24.41 -13.22 2.63
C THR A 348 -23.42 -12.58 1.66
N ARG A 349 -23.35 -13.07 0.41
CA ARG A 349 -22.47 -12.49 -0.61
C ARG A 349 -22.78 -11.04 -0.93
N LYS A 350 -24.05 -10.62 -0.94
CA LYS A 350 -24.41 -9.19 -1.09
C LYS A 350 -23.92 -8.35 0.08
N ALA A 351 -24.12 -8.82 1.31
CA ALA A 351 -23.62 -8.13 2.50
C ALA A 351 -22.09 -8.03 2.49
N ASP A 352 -21.42 -9.09 2.05
CA ASP A 352 -19.97 -9.13 1.88
C ASP A 352 -19.50 -8.19 0.78
N LEU A 353 -20.18 -8.11 -0.38
CA LEU A 353 -19.88 -7.13 -1.43
C LEU A 353 -20.04 -5.68 -0.94
N ALA A 354 -21.05 -5.42 -0.11
CA ALA A 354 -21.26 -4.11 0.52
C ALA A 354 -20.20 -3.77 1.57
N ARG A 355 -19.54 -4.77 2.15
CA ARG A 355 -18.38 -4.58 3.03
C ARG A 355 -17.09 -4.38 2.25
N SER A 356 -16.84 -5.24 1.26
CA SER A 356 -15.66 -5.18 0.42
C SER A 356 -15.79 -6.00 -0.87
N THR A 357 -15.39 -5.40 -1.99
CA THR A 357 -15.25 -6.11 -3.28
C THR A 357 -14.07 -7.08 -3.33
N ALA A 358 -13.16 -7.02 -2.35
CA ALA A 358 -11.90 -7.75 -2.39
C ALA A 358 -11.91 -9.03 -1.51
N LEU A 359 -13.08 -9.43 -0.96
CA LEU A 359 -13.23 -10.69 -0.24
C LEU A 359 -13.04 -11.91 -1.17
N LYS A 360 -12.23 -12.87 -0.73
CA LYS A 360 -11.78 -14.03 -1.53
C LYS A 360 -12.94 -14.90 -2.04
N SER A 361 -14.03 -14.99 -1.28
CA SER A 361 -15.20 -15.83 -1.57
C SER A 361 -16.14 -15.28 -2.66
N LEU A 362 -15.97 -14.01 -3.06
CA LEU A 362 -16.93 -13.32 -3.93
C LEU A 362 -16.66 -13.45 -5.43
N ASP A 363 -15.42 -13.73 -5.84
CA ASP A 363 -14.94 -13.66 -7.25
C ASP A 363 -15.50 -12.44 -8.02
N PHE A 364 -15.60 -11.29 -7.34
CA PHE A 364 -16.12 -10.08 -7.96
C PHE A 364 -15.21 -9.67 -9.13
N LYS A 365 -15.83 -9.44 -10.30
CA LYS A 365 -15.16 -8.99 -11.52
C LYS A 365 -15.74 -7.63 -11.90
N PRO A 366 -14.93 -6.55 -11.85
CA PRO A 366 -15.39 -5.23 -12.23
C PRO A 366 -15.82 -5.24 -13.70
N TRP A 367 -16.87 -4.49 -14.00
CA TRP A 367 -17.33 -4.33 -15.38
C TRP A 367 -16.34 -3.42 -16.11
N LYS A 368 -15.66 -3.91 -17.17
CA LYS A 368 -14.81 -3.06 -18.00
C LYS A 368 -15.70 -2.06 -18.75
N LYS A 369 -15.47 -0.75 -18.62
CA LYS A 369 -16.24 0.27 -19.36
C LYS A 369 -16.22 0.09 -20.88
N ALA A 370 -15.15 -0.51 -21.42
CA ALA A 370 -15.12 -1.05 -22.77
C ALA A 370 -15.90 -2.37 -22.82
N GLY A 371 -17.21 -2.29 -22.62
CA GLY A 371 -18.10 -3.43 -22.75
C GLY A 371 -17.95 -4.06 -24.12
N VAL A 372 -17.96 -5.39 -24.17
CA VAL A 372 -18.34 -6.14 -25.37
C VAL A 372 -19.56 -5.41 -25.92
N LYS A 373 -19.47 -4.88 -27.16
CA LYS A 373 -20.65 -4.47 -27.92
C LYS A 373 -21.59 -5.67 -27.84
N SER A 374 -22.64 -5.57 -27.03
CA SER A 374 -23.73 -6.52 -27.07
C SER A 374 -24.17 -6.52 -28.52
N ARG A 375 -23.89 -7.62 -29.23
CA ARG A 375 -24.57 -7.88 -30.49
C ARG A 375 -26.03 -7.69 -30.16
N GLU A 376 -26.65 -6.72 -30.82
CA GLU A 376 -28.09 -6.68 -30.98
C GLU A 376 -28.47 -8.08 -31.45
N VAL A 377 -29.08 -8.83 -30.53
CA VAL A 377 -29.80 -10.03 -30.89
C VAL A 377 -31.09 -9.50 -31.50
N VAL A 378 -31.18 -9.67 -32.82
CA VAL A 378 -32.36 -9.42 -33.65
C VAL A 378 -33.59 -10.05 -33.03
#